data_AF-A0A550H6Y2-F1
#
_entry.id   AF-A0A550H6Y2-F1
#
_cell.length_a   1.000
_cell.length_b   1.000
_cell.length_c   1.000
_cell.angle_alpha   90.00
_cell.angle_beta   90.00
_cell.angle_gamma   90.00
#
_symmetry.space_group_name_H-M   'P 1'
#
loop_
_entity.id
_entity.type
_entity.pdbx_description
1 polymer ?
#
loop_
_entity_poly.entity_id
_entity_poly.type
_entity_poly.pdbx_seq_one_letter_code
_entity_poly.pdbx_strand_id
1 'polypeptide(L)'
;MARSDIQTILSLDQFAAIWGLNPLHFNGARLPQSTDGVEPYTTTYPYQSQTQTQPGLNHRPIWHQYNWQDGSSMSREDVAQQIAVAERDIADFIGYWPAPVWIAQEVHKYPEPYRREYFGIGKDVRWQSKGIKTKYAKVIQAGRRSTTLIDTATVAGGELVYSDPSSLGFNSLATITVATTLTNECEIKLYFTDKSGVPTWEIRPLKSVSISGGFVTITLDSWLLFDPDLVEAVPMSEITAIDANDSDSYVTSVEVRREYTDFTQASAQLIWERQPAETWPQVFSCTSCGGTGCEVCSMISQDACVTIKNAENGFLGPAVAATYDSDDERWEKTSPTQCREPDQVKVWYYCGDYSQPWLRGETCNPLDNTMARMIATLAMSRLQSTPDTSGGLSEILEYWHRDTAETLEGSTVFTPPDVLANPFGTRRGEVMVYKTLSKMRERKLQISAVAA
;
A
#
# COMPACT_ATOMS: atom_id res chain seq x y z
N MET A 1 14.06 5.67 6.39
CA MET A 1 12.60 5.49 6.29
C MET A 1 12.27 4.15 6.90
N ALA A 2 11.13 4.06 7.59
CA ALA A 2 10.65 2.79 8.06
C ALA A 2 10.16 2.00 6.86
N ARG A 3 11.01 1.08 6.40
CA ARG A 3 10.78 0.23 5.24
C ARG A 3 9.99 -1.01 5.64
N SER A 4 9.35 -1.64 4.67
CA SER A 4 8.86 -3.01 4.79
C SER A 4 8.95 -3.74 3.47
N ASP A 5 9.10 -5.07 3.52
CA ASP A 5 8.99 -5.93 2.34
C ASP A 5 7.53 -6.13 1.90
N ILE A 6 6.56 -5.70 2.74
CA ILE A 6 5.14 -5.68 2.44
C ILE A 6 4.72 -4.26 2.05
N GLN A 7 4.10 -4.12 0.88
CA GLN A 7 3.51 -2.86 0.47
C GLN A 7 2.27 -2.56 1.32
N THR A 8 2.28 -1.41 2.00
CA THR A 8 1.13 -0.84 2.71
C THR A 8 0.65 0.43 2.02
N ILE A 9 -0.58 0.87 2.25
CA ILE A 9 -1.09 2.19 1.83
C ILE A 9 -0.68 3.26 2.85
N LEU A 10 -0.86 2.99 4.13
CA LEU A 10 -0.41 3.81 5.24
C LEU A 10 1.11 3.64 5.39
N SER A 11 1.87 4.72 5.24
CA SER A 11 3.31 4.66 5.48
C SER A 11 3.60 4.39 6.96
N LEU A 12 4.68 3.66 7.23
CA LEU A 12 5.09 3.34 8.59
C LEU A 12 5.42 4.60 9.41
N ASP A 13 6.02 5.62 8.79
CA ASP A 13 6.25 6.91 9.43
C ASP A 13 4.95 7.67 9.74
N GLN A 14 3.90 7.55 8.90
CA GLN A 14 2.58 8.11 9.22
C GLN A 14 1.90 7.33 10.35
N PHE A 15 2.08 6.01 10.41
CA PHE A 15 1.67 5.19 11.55
C PHE A 15 2.35 5.66 12.85
N ALA A 16 3.68 5.85 12.81
CA ALA A 16 4.45 6.37 13.93
C ALA A 16 3.93 7.74 14.39
N ALA A 17 3.66 8.66 13.46
CA ALA A 17 3.11 9.97 13.74
C ALA A 17 1.71 9.92 14.38
N ILE A 18 0.82 8.99 13.94
CA ILE A 18 -0.51 8.81 14.52
C ILE A 18 -0.43 8.39 16.00
N TRP A 19 0.54 7.56 16.34
CA TRP A 19 0.76 7.06 17.70
C TRP A 19 1.68 7.94 18.55
N GLY A 20 2.20 9.03 17.99
CA GLY A 20 3.15 9.90 18.68
C GLY A 20 4.50 9.24 18.96
N LEU A 21 4.88 8.24 18.17
CA LEU A 21 6.22 7.67 18.22
C LEU A 21 7.23 8.67 17.67
N ASN A 22 8.41 8.73 18.28
CA ASN A 22 9.50 9.53 17.73
C ASN A 22 9.92 8.90 16.38
N PRO A 23 9.83 9.63 15.26
CA PRO A 23 10.11 9.06 13.95
C PRO A 23 11.57 8.61 13.82
N LEU A 24 12.53 9.31 14.44
CA LEU A 24 13.94 8.93 14.38
C LEU A 24 14.21 7.57 15.02
N HIS A 25 13.67 7.37 16.24
CA HIS A 25 13.78 6.12 16.97
C HIS A 25 13.06 4.97 16.28
N PHE A 26 11.87 5.26 15.74
CA PHE A 26 11.11 4.31 14.94
C PHE A 26 11.87 3.92 13.65
N ASN A 27 12.73 4.82 13.15
CA ASN A 27 13.60 4.56 12.02
C ASN A 27 14.90 3.78 12.37
N GLY A 28 15.12 3.44 13.64
CA GLY A 28 16.32 2.75 14.12
C GLY A 28 17.52 3.67 14.39
N ALA A 29 17.31 4.99 14.35
CA ALA A 29 18.36 5.98 14.58
C ALA A 29 18.24 6.62 15.97
N ARG A 30 19.36 7.16 16.45
CA ARG A 30 19.44 8.00 17.65
C ARG A 30 20.09 9.32 17.31
N LEU A 31 19.75 10.34 18.08
CA LEU A 31 20.56 11.56 18.12
C LEU A 31 21.83 11.27 18.92
N PRO A 32 22.97 11.90 18.61
CA PRO A 32 24.15 11.73 19.42
C PRO A 32 23.91 12.25 20.83
N GLN A 33 24.43 11.49 21.78
CA GLN A 33 24.46 11.91 23.17
C GLN A 33 25.36 13.15 23.24
N SER A 34 24.81 14.30 23.66
CA SER A 34 25.63 15.48 23.92
C SER A 34 26.75 15.11 24.88
N THR A 35 27.95 15.65 24.69
CA THR A 35 29.14 15.36 25.50
C THR A 35 28.93 15.65 26.99
N ASP A 36 27.96 16.51 27.33
CA ASP A 36 27.59 16.88 28.70
C ASP A 36 26.61 15.90 29.37
N GLY A 37 26.24 14.79 28.71
CA GLY A 37 25.31 13.78 29.25
C GLY A 37 23.86 14.24 29.43
N VAL A 38 23.53 15.47 29.01
CA VAL A 38 22.18 16.04 29.06
C VAL A 38 21.60 16.09 27.66
N GLU A 39 20.76 15.13 27.29
CA GLU A 39 20.10 15.14 25.98
C GLU A 39 19.33 16.46 25.76
N PRO A 40 19.74 17.31 24.80
CA PRO A 40 19.17 18.65 24.64
C PRO A 40 17.75 18.65 24.03
N TYR A 41 17.17 17.48 23.73
CA TYR A 41 15.96 17.32 22.92
C TYR A 41 14.67 16.98 23.69
N THR A 42 14.71 16.96 25.02
CA THR A 42 13.53 16.66 25.86
C THR A 42 12.38 17.68 25.74
N THR A 43 12.58 18.82 25.07
CA THR A 43 11.55 19.88 24.98
C THR A 43 10.67 19.83 23.73
N THR A 44 11.16 19.32 22.59
CA THR A 44 10.38 19.28 21.33
C THR A 44 9.70 17.94 21.10
N TYR A 45 10.33 16.85 21.57
CA TYR A 45 9.73 15.53 21.68
C TYR A 45 9.99 15.08 23.11
N PRO A 46 9.01 15.16 24.02
CA PRO A 46 9.23 14.79 25.42
C PRO A 46 9.51 13.29 25.51
N TYR A 47 10.78 12.93 25.36
CA TYR A 47 11.32 11.67 25.80
C TYR A 47 11.34 11.76 27.33
N GLN A 48 10.42 11.05 27.97
CA GLN A 48 10.60 10.73 29.38
C GLN A 48 11.73 9.71 29.47
N SER A 49 12.96 10.22 29.35
CA SER A 49 14.15 9.55 29.85
C SER A 49 13.93 9.30 31.33
N GLN A 50 13.38 8.12 31.65
CA GLN A 50 13.62 7.55 32.96
C GLN A 50 15.12 7.27 33.00
N THR A 51 15.82 8.23 33.57
CA THR A 51 17.20 8.18 34.03
C THR A 51 17.85 6.81 33.88
N GLN A 52 18.82 6.76 32.97
CA GLN A 52 19.81 5.72 32.71
C GLN A 52 20.71 5.41 33.94
N THR A 53 20.17 5.50 35.16
CA THR A 53 20.88 5.33 36.44
C THR A 53 20.65 3.96 37.07
N GLN A 54 19.91 3.05 36.43
CA GLN A 54 19.86 1.64 36.82
C GLN A 54 20.77 0.85 35.86
N PRO A 55 22.01 0.50 36.26
CA PRO A 55 22.87 -0.38 35.48
C PRO A 55 22.18 -1.74 35.39
N GLY A 56 21.66 -2.10 34.22
CA GLY A 56 21.02 -3.40 33.98
C GLY A 56 19.65 -3.37 33.30
N LEU A 57 18.98 -2.21 33.24
CA LEU A 57 17.74 -2.04 32.47
C LEU A 57 18.02 -1.21 31.22
N ASN A 58 18.55 -1.89 30.20
CA ASN A 58 18.77 -1.32 28.88
C ASN A 58 17.41 -1.17 28.16
N HIS A 59 16.60 -0.18 28.53
CA HIS A 59 15.45 0.19 27.72
C HIS A 59 15.95 0.72 26.38
N ARG A 60 15.67 -0.01 25.31
CA ARG A 60 16.11 0.30 23.95
C ARG A 60 15.00 1.07 23.25
N PRO A 61 15.12 2.40 23.06
CA PRO A 61 14.05 3.17 22.42
C PRO A 61 13.97 2.95 20.90
N ILE A 62 14.92 2.24 20.29
CA ILE A 62 15.02 2.06 18.85
C ILE A 62 14.18 0.88 18.36
N TRP A 63 13.59 1.04 17.18
CA TRP A 63 12.84 -0.02 16.51
C TRP A 63 13.68 -0.65 15.42
N HIS A 64 13.59 -1.98 15.34
CA HIS A 64 14.32 -2.76 14.36
C HIS A 64 13.53 -2.95 13.08
N GLN A 65 14.24 -3.25 11.98
CA GLN A 65 13.61 -3.57 10.71
C GLN A 65 12.89 -4.92 10.80
N TYR A 66 13.56 -5.93 11.38
CA TYR A 66 13.07 -7.30 11.46
C TYR A 66 13.11 -7.86 12.89
N ASN A 67 12.23 -8.83 13.20
CA ASN A 67 12.17 -9.47 14.51
C ASN A 67 13.44 -10.23 14.90
N TRP A 68 14.20 -10.73 13.93
CA TRP A 68 15.43 -11.47 14.22
C TRP A 68 16.55 -10.55 14.73
N GLN A 69 16.47 -9.24 14.49
CA GLN A 69 17.44 -8.26 15.02
C GLN A 69 17.28 -8.07 16.53
N ASP A 70 16.04 -8.15 17.04
CA ASP A 70 15.73 -8.18 18.47
C ASP A 70 14.44 -8.97 18.72
N GLY A 71 14.59 -10.20 19.20
CA GLY A 71 13.46 -11.12 19.44
C GLY A 71 12.53 -10.72 20.59
N SER A 72 12.87 -9.69 21.36
CA SER A 72 12.03 -9.19 22.46
C SER A 72 11.17 -8.00 22.06
N SER A 73 11.53 -7.32 20.97
CA SER A 73 10.87 -6.10 20.50
C SER A 73 10.02 -6.35 19.27
N MET A 74 9.07 -5.45 19.04
CA MET A 74 8.29 -5.45 17.81
C MET A 74 9.08 -4.80 16.68
N SER A 75 9.14 -5.46 15.53
CA SER A 75 9.80 -4.89 14.35
C SER A 75 8.86 -4.04 13.50
N ARG A 76 9.47 -3.22 12.64
CA ARG A 76 8.75 -2.48 11.59
C ARG A 76 8.04 -3.40 10.61
N GLU A 77 8.63 -4.56 10.31
CA GLU A 77 8.02 -5.56 9.42
C GLU A 77 6.72 -6.15 10.02
N ASP A 78 6.70 -6.43 11.32
CA ASP A 78 5.49 -6.87 12.01
C ASP A 78 4.38 -5.81 11.96
N VAL A 79 4.75 -4.55 12.20
CA VAL A 79 3.82 -3.42 12.09
C VAL A 79 3.27 -3.32 10.66
N ALA A 80 4.14 -3.41 9.66
CA ALA A 80 3.73 -3.35 8.26
C ALA A 80 2.80 -4.50 7.87
N GLN A 81 3.10 -5.71 8.36
CA GLN A 81 2.24 -6.86 8.16
C GLN A 81 0.85 -6.63 8.75
N GLN A 82 0.76 -6.12 9.98
CA GLN A 82 -0.55 -5.82 10.60
C GLN A 82 -1.28 -4.67 9.90
N ILE A 83 -0.56 -3.67 9.40
CA ILE A 83 -1.13 -2.59 8.57
C ILE A 83 -1.71 -3.17 7.28
N ALA A 84 -0.96 -3.99 6.54
CA ALA A 84 -1.43 -4.59 5.30
C ALA A 84 -2.66 -5.48 5.50
N VAL A 85 -2.70 -6.26 6.60
CA VAL A 85 -3.87 -7.05 6.98
C VAL A 85 -5.05 -6.14 7.32
N ALA A 86 -4.83 -5.09 8.12
CA ALA A 86 -5.87 -4.11 8.47
C ALA A 86 -6.44 -3.40 7.23
N GLU A 87 -5.60 -2.98 6.30
CA GLU A 87 -6.02 -2.34 5.04
C GLU A 87 -6.89 -3.26 4.20
N ARG A 88 -6.49 -4.54 4.06
CA ARG A 88 -7.25 -5.55 3.33
C ARG A 88 -8.60 -5.83 3.98
N ASP A 89 -8.63 -6.01 5.31
CA ASP A 89 -9.86 -6.27 6.05
C ASP A 89 -10.84 -5.11 5.95
N ILE A 90 -10.34 -3.87 6.06
CA ILE A 90 -11.14 -2.67 5.85
C ILE A 90 -11.66 -2.64 4.42
N ALA A 91 -10.81 -2.90 3.42
CA ALA A 91 -11.19 -2.90 2.01
C ALA A 91 -12.25 -3.96 1.69
N ASP A 92 -12.11 -5.17 2.23
CA ASP A 92 -13.06 -6.27 2.06
C ASP A 92 -14.40 -5.98 2.78
N PHE A 93 -14.37 -5.28 3.93
CA PHE A 93 -15.58 -4.88 4.65
C PHE A 93 -16.38 -3.78 3.94
N ILE A 94 -15.70 -2.73 3.44
CA ILE A 94 -16.36 -1.60 2.76
C ILE A 94 -16.60 -1.86 1.26
N GLY A 95 -15.88 -2.82 0.68
CA GLY A 95 -15.97 -3.22 -0.73
C GLY A 95 -15.16 -2.33 -1.69
N TYR A 96 -14.21 -1.54 -1.21
CA TYR A 96 -13.28 -0.72 -2.01
C TYR A 96 -12.04 -0.38 -1.17
N TRP A 97 -10.93 -0.01 -1.80
CA TRP A 97 -9.70 0.32 -1.05
C TRP A 97 -9.75 1.73 -0.43
N PRO A 98 -9.25 1.89 0.81
CA PRO A 98 -9.27 3.16 1.55
C PRO A 98 -8.47 4.28 0.89
N ALA A 99 -7.48 3.92 0.07
CA ALA A 99 -6.82 4.82 -0.86
C ALA A 99 -6.60 4.08 -2.20
N PRO A 100 -6.21 4.79 -3.27
CA PRO A 100 -6.00 4.22 -4.57
C PRO A 100 -4.87 3.19 -4.59
N VAL A 101 -5.14 2.02 -5.16
CA VAL A 101 -4.19 0.93 -5.37
C VAL A 101 -4.39 0.31 -6.74
N TRP A 102 -3.32 -0.23 -7.32
CA TRP A 102 -3.40 -1.02 -8.54
C TRP A 102 -3.72 -2.47 -8.18
N ILE A 103 -4.82 -2.97 -8.71
CA ILE A 103 -5.21 -4.38 -8.63
C ILE A 103 -4.65 -5.07 -9.86
N ALA A 104 -3.78 -6.05 -9.60
CA ALA A 104 -3.16 -6.84 -10.65
C ALA A 104 -3.82 -8.21 -10.77
N GLN A 105 -4.10 -8.62 -12.00
CA GLN A 105 -4.51 -9.99 -12.35
C GLN A 105 -5.77 -10.49 -11.63
N GLU A 106 -6.77 -9.64 -11.41
CA GLU A 106 -8.02 -10.11 -10.83
C GLU A 106 -8.79 -10.96 -11.84
N VAL A 107 -9.13 -12.20 -11.47
CA VAL A 107 -9.82 -13.14 -12.37
C VAL A 107 -11.29 -13.23 -11.99
N HIS A 108 -12.15 -13.05 -12.99
CA HIS A 108 -13.59 -13.27 -12.88
C HIS A 108 -14.07 -14.31 -13.89
N LYS A 109 -15.09 -15.05 -13.50
CA LYS A 109 -15.89 -15.82 -14.45
C LYS A 109 -16.62 -14.85 -15.38
N TYR A 110 -16.55 -15.09 -16.69
CA TYR A 110 -17.28 -14.27 -17.65
C TYR A 110 -18.80 -14.51 -17.50
N PRO A 111 -19.67 -13.49 -17.68
CA PRO A 111 -21.11 -13.68 -17.49
C PRO A 111 -21.71 -14.63 -18.53
N GLU A 112 -22.17 -15.79 -18.08
CA GLU A 112 -22.82 -16.81 -18.92
C GLU A 112 -24.36 -16.67 -18.91
N PRO A 113 -25.05 -17.11 -19.97
CA PRO A 113 -26.50 -17.30 -19.92
C PRO A 113 -26.91 -18.27 -18.79
N TYR A 114 -28.08 -18.04 -18.18
CA TYR A 114 -28.59 -18.89 -17.10
C TYR A 114 -28.71 -20.38 -17.50
N ARG A 115 -29.08 -20.64 -18.75
CA ARG A 115 -29.13 -22.00 -19.30
C ARG A 115 -27.77 -22.36 -19.89
N ARG A 116 -27.12 -23.38 -19.33
CA ARG A 116 -25.79 -23.87 -19.72
C ARG A 116 -25.70 -24.37 -21.17
N GLU A 117 -26.83 -24.72 -21.78
CA GLU A 117 -26.91 -25.16 -23.18
C GLU A 117 -26.78 -24.01 -24.18
N TYR A 118 -26.96 -22.76 -23.74
CA TYR A 118 -26.83 -21.59 -24.60
C TYR A 118 -25.46 -20.93 -24.45
N PHE A 119 -24.82 -20.68 -25.59
CA PHE A 119 -23.69 -19.78 -25.67
C PHE A 119 -24.20 -18.35 -25.86
N GLY A 120 -23.65 -17.40 -25.11
CA GLY A 120 -23.89 -15.99 -25.39
C GLY A 120 -23.03 -15.50 -26.56
N ILE A 121 -23.31 -14.28 -27.00
CA ILE A 121 -22.61 -13.59 -28.10
C ILE A 121 -21.71 -12.44 -27.61
N GLY A 122 -21.38 -12.41 -26.32
CA GLY A 122 -20.63 -11.36 -25.63
C GLY A 122 -21.46 -10.11 -25.34
N LYS A 123 -22.76 -10.13 -25.63
CA LYS A 123 -23.67 -8.98 -25.54
C LYS A 123 -24.80 -9.22 -24.55
N ASP A 124 -25.24 -8.14 -23.91
CA ASP A 124 -26.43 -8.09 -23.08
C ASP A 124 -27.69 -7.86 -23.93
N VAL A 125 -28.86 -7.82 -23.29
CA VAL A 125 -30.16 -7.59 -23.94
C VAL A 125 -30.29 -6.23 -24.62
N ARG A 126 -29.38 -5.29 -24.34
CA ARG A 126 -29.31 -3.96 -24.97
C ARG A 126 -28.28 -3.90 -26.10
N TRP A 127 -27.76 -5.04 -26.54
CA TRP A 127 -26.66 -5.12 -27.50
C TRP A 127 -25.36 -4.45 -27.04
N GLN A 128 -25.23 -4.15 -25.74
CA GLN A 128 -23.99 -3.67 -25.16
C GLN A 128 -23.16 -4.86 -24.72
N SER A 129 -21.85 -4.69 -24.64
CA SER A 129 -20.99 -5.80 -24.23
C SER A 129 -21.21 -6.13 -22.74
N LYS A 130 -21.27 -7.42 -22.36
CA LYS A 130 -21.56 -7.88 -20.98
C LYS A 130 -20.57 -7.35 -19.95
N GLY A 131 -21.05 -6.66 -18.91
CA GLY A 131 -20.16 -6.14 -17.86
C GLY A 131 -19.72 -7.21 -16.86
N ILE A 132 -18.54 -7.03 -16.27
CA ILE A 132 -18.08 -7.78 -15.09
C ILE A 132 -18.07 -6.86 -13.88
N LYS A 133 -18.29 -7.42 -12.70
CA LYS A 133 -18.20 -6.69 -11.44
C LYS A 133 -16.89 -7.07 -10.76
N THR A 134 -16.03 -6.08 -10.50
CA THR A 134 -14.79 -6.25 -9.75
C THR A 134 -15.06 -6.54 -8.27
N LYS A 135 -14.10 -7.17 -7.58
CA LYS A 135 -14.14 -7.36 -6.12
C LYS A 135 -14.18 -6.02 -5.40
N TYR A 136 -13.39 -5.06 -5.88
CA TYR A 136 -13.30 -3.71 -5.30
C TYR A 136 -13.96 -2.68 -6.20
N ALA A 137 -14.87 -1.90 -5.61
CA ALA A 137 -15.54 -0.79 -6.25
C ALA A 137 -14.63 0.46 -6.32
N LYS A 138 -15.19 1.60 -6.76
CA LYS A 138 -14.46 2.86 -7.01
C LYS A 138 -13.29 2.69 -7.97
N VAL A 139 -13.58 2.17 -9.16
CA VAL A 139 -12.57 2.07 -10.22
C VAL A 139 -12.27 3.46 -10.77
N ILE A 140 -11.01 3.84 -10.74
CA ILE A 140 -10.49 5.13 -11.19
C ILE A 140 -10.07 5.02 -12.67
N GLN A 141 -9.22 4.05 -12.99
CA GLN A 141 -8.66 3.84 -14.32
C GLN A 141 -8.50 2.34 -14.61
N ALA A 142 -8.60 1.94 -15.87
CA ALA A 142 -8.25 0.60 -16.31
C ALA A 142 -6.83 0.62 -16.92
N GLY A 143 -6.00 -0.36 -16.60
CA GLY A 143 -4.60 -0.39 -17.03
C GLY A 143 -3.69 -0.99 -15.97
N ARG A 144 -2.39 -1.01 -16.26
CA ARG A 144 -1.39 -1.60 -15.38
C ARG A 144 -0.54 -0.52 -14.73
N ARG A 145 -0.07 -0.79 -13.52
CA ARG A 145 0.94 0.07 -12.89
C ARG A 145 2.21 0.06 -13.75
N SER A 146 2.76 1.22 -14.04
CA SER A 146 4.09 1.36 -14.61
C SER A 146 4.86 2.47 -13.90
N THR A 147 6.18 2.38 -13.97
CA THR A 147 7.09 3.39 -13.44
C THR A 147 8.13 3.75 -14.48
N THR A 148 8.41 5.03 -14.65
CA THR A 148 9.50 5.52 -15.52
C THR A 148 10.44 6.40 -14.71
N LEU A 149 11.75 6.25 -14.95
CA LEU A 149 12.76 7.11 -14.33
C LEU A 149 12.68 8.51 -14.92
N ILE A 150 12.58 9.53 -14.07
CA ILE A 150 12.68 10.93 -14.47
C ILE A 150 14.15 11.33 -14.42
N ASP A 151 14.78 11.15 -13.25
CA ASP A 151 16.19 11.42 -13.03
C ASP A 151 16.70 10.72 -11.75
N THR A 152 18.02 10.72 -11.57
CA THR A 152 18.69 10.28 -10.35
C THR A 152 19.32 11.49 -9.66
N ALA A 153 18.76 11.89 -8.52
CA ALA A 153 19.30 12.99 -7.73
C ALA A 153 20.47 12.52 -6.88
N THR A 154 21.57 13.28 -6.86
CA THR A 154 22.78 12.92 -6.12
C THR A 154 23.26 14.07 -5.23
N VAL A 155 23.96 13.73 -4.15
CA VAL A 155 24.62 14.74 -3.30
C VAL A 155 25.76 15.43 -4.06
N ALA A 156 26.49 14.66 -4.89
CA ALA A 156 27.64 15.17 -5.64
C ALA A 156 27.25 16.18 -6.74
N GLY A 157 26.09 16.00 -7.39
CA GLY A 157 25.56 16.96 -8.36
C GLY A 157 24.83 18.15 -7.73
N GLY A 158 24.58 18.09 -6.41
CA GLY A 158 23.87 19.13 -5.67
C GLY A 158 22.35 19.09 -5.87
N GLU A 159 21.82 18.04 -6.51
CA GLU A 159 20.37 17.85 -6.65
C GLU A 159 19.75 17.42 -5.33
N LEU A 160 20.45 16.61 -4.53
CA LEU A 160 20.05 16.17 -3.19
C LEU A 160 20.87 16.93 -2.13
N VAL A 161 20.20 17.75 -1.33
CA VAL A 161 20.82 18.58 -0.30
C VAL A 161 20.21 18.28 1.06
N TYR A 162 21.07 17.91 2.02
CA TYR A 162 20.73 17.78 3.43
C TYR A 162 20.96 19.11 4.14
N SER A 163 20.03 19.50 5.01
CA SER A 163 20.10 20.75 5.75
C SER A 163 19.56 20.60 7.17
N ASP A 164 20.06 21.45 8.07
CA ASP A 164 19.53 21.63 9.43
C ASP A 164 18.95 23.05 9.60
N PRO A 165 17.68 23.27 9.21
CA PRO A 165 17.02 24.56 9.40
C PRO A 165 16.91 24.96 10.87
N SER A 166 16.97 23.99 11.78
CA SER A 166 16.77 24.20 13.22
C SER A 166 18.07 24.46 13.99
N SER A 167 19.23 24.30 13.35
CA SER A 167 20.56 24.43 13.97
C SER A 167 20.71 23.58 15.24
N LEU A 168 20.11 22.40 15.25
CA LEU A 168 20.16 21.47 16.38
C LEU A 168 21.37 20.52 16.29
N GLY A 169 22.11 20.56 15.18
CA GLY A 169 23.34 19.81 14.97
C GLY A 169 23.13 18.50 14.20
N PHE A 170 21.96 18.29 13.61
CA PHE A 170 21.68 17.19 12.69
C PHE A 170 20.88 17.69 11.50
N ASN A 171 21.17 17.17 10.31
CA ASN A 171 20.40 17.53 9.13
C ASN A 171 19.02 16.89 9.24
N SER A 172 17.97 17.67 9.50
CA SER A 172 16.60 17.19 9.66
C SER A 172 15.80 17.18 8.36
N LEU A 173 16.22 17.96 7.36
CA LEU A 173 15.50 18.15 6.11
C LEU A 173 16.37 17.77 4.91
N ALA A 174 15.81 16.97 4.01
CA ALA A 174 16.37 16.71 2.69
C ALA A 174 15.54 17.43 1.63
N THR A 175 16.22 18.10 0.69
CA THR A 175 15.61 18.78 -0.45
C THR A 175 16.19 18.19 -1.73
N ILE A 176 15.31 17.80 -2.65
CA ILE A 176 15.66 17.22 -3.94
C ILE A 176 15.15 18.14 -5.04
N THR A 177 16.02 18.55 -5.97
CA THR A 177 15.64 19.38 -7.13
C THR A 177 16.10 18.72 -8.42
N VAL A 178 15.15 18.38 -9.29
CA VAL A 178 15.38 17.63 -10.53
C VAL A 178 14.63 18.28 -11.69
N ALA A 179 15.20 18.30 -12.90
CA ALA A 179 14.50 18.79 -14.08
C ALA A 179 13.37 17.83 -14.48
N THR A 180 12.19 18.36 -14.83
CA THR A 180 11.04 17.55 -15.25
C THR A 180 10.20 18.26 -16.31
N THR A 181 9.59 17.47 -17.19
CA THR A 181 8.58 17.93 -18.14
C THR A 181 7.16 17.60 -17.68
N LEU A 182 7.00 16.92 -16.55
CA LEU A 182 5.70 16.55 -16.01
C LEU A 182 4.98 17.77 -15.44
N THR A 183 3.65 17.72 -15.47
CA THR A 183 2.77 18.75 -14.91
C THR A 183 2.00 18.28 -13.68
N ASN A 184 1.97 16.97 -13.42
CA ASN A 184 1.25 16.38 -12.30
C ASN A 184 2.23 15.99 -11.18
N GLU A 185 2.22 16.76 -10.10
CA GLU A 185 3.06 16.55 -8.92
C GLU A 185 2.79 15.20 -8.24
N CYS A 186 1.54 14.73 -8.25
CA CYS A 186 1.16 13.52 -7.51
C CYS A 186 1.52 12.21 -8.23
N GLU A 187 1.94 12.28 -9.49
CA GLU A 187 2.55 11.14 -10.20
C GLU A 187 4.04 10.99 -9.88
N ILE A 188 4.67 11.99 -9.27
CA ILE A 188 6.10 11.97 -8.93
C ILE A 188 6.29 11.30 -7.59
N LYS A 189 7.12 10.25 -7.59
CA LYS A 189 7.44 9.40 -6.45
C LYS A 189 8.95 9.29 -6.29
N LEU A 190 9.38 9.02 -5.06
CA LEU A 190 10.80 8.88 -4.73
C LEU A 190 11.11 7.42 -4.38
N TYR A 191 12.20 6.89 -4.90
CA TYR A 191 12.65 5.53 -4.65
C TYR A 191 14.14 5.51 -4.31
N PHE A 192 14.58 4.49 -3.57
CA PHE A 192 16.01 4.21 -3.44
C PHE A 192 16.61 3.78 -4.79
N THR A 193 17.89 4.11 -5.01
CA THR A 193 18.60 3.72 -6.23
C THR A 193 18.68 2.21 -6.38
N ASP A 194 18.72 1.75 -7.63
CA ASP A 194 18.84 0.33 -8.01
C ASP A 194 17.64 -0.55 -7.63
N LYS A 195 16.56 0.03 -7.13
CA LYS A 195 15.33 -0.70 -6.75
C LYS A 195 14.25 -0.71 -7.82
N SER A 196 14.53 -0.14 -9.00
CA SER A 196 13.67 -0.25 -10.18
C SER A 196 12.20 0.18 -9.96
N GLY A 197 11.93 1.11 -9.03
CA GLY A 197 10.57 1.60 -8.78
C GLY A 197 9.63 0.56 -8.15
N VAL A 198 10.19 -0.46 -7.49
CA VAL A 198 9.42 -1.44 -6.73
C VAL A 198 8.71 -0.72 -5.57
N PRO A 199 7.39 -0.88 -5.38
CA PRO A 199 6.62 -0.12 -4.38
C PRO A 199 7.12 -0.24 -2.94
N THR A 200 7.70 -1.38 -2.56
CA THR A 200 8.23 -1.62 -1.20
C THR A 200 9.48 -0.79 -0.89
N TRP A 201 10.07 -0.16 -1.90
CA TRP A 201 11.21 0.75 -1.80
C TRP A 201 10.82 2.22 -2.07
N GLU A 202 9.52 2.54 -2.14
CA GLU A 202 9.03 3.93 -2.26
C GLU A 202 9.27 4.70 -0.96
N ILE A 203 9.99 5.82 -1.03
CA ILE A 203 10.26 6.73 0.08
C ILE A 203 9.04 7.62 0.37
N ARG A 204 8.46 7.46 1.56
CA ARG A 204 7.22 8.13 1.98
C ARG A 204 7.15 8.27 3.51
N PRO A 205 6.39 9.24 4.04
CA PRO A 205 5.65 10.29 3.31
C PRO A 205 6.57 11.43 2.83
N LEU A 206 6.22 12.06 1.71
CA LEU A 206 6.87 13.30 1.27
C LEU A 206 6.19 14.49 1.97
N LYS A 207 6.96 15.49 2.40
CA LYS A 207 6.42 16.71 3.03
C LYS A 207 5.79 17.64 2.01
N SER A 208 6.50 17.89 0.91
CA SER A 208 5.98 18.66 -0.22
C SER A 208 6.57 18.16 -1.54
N VAL A 209 5.79 18.26 -2.59
CA VAL A 209 6.22 18.12 -3.99
C VAL A 209 5.70 19.35 -4.70
N SER A 210 6.55 20.04 -5.45
CA SER A 210 6.14 21.22 -6.21
C SER A 210 6.86 21.26 -7.54
N ILE A 211 6.18 21.66 -8.61
CA ILE A 211 6.78 21.84 -9.94
C ILE A 211 6.77 23.32 -10.30
N SER A 212 7.94 23.89 -10.55
CA SER A 212 8.10 25.28 -10.97
C SER A 212 9.31 25.45 -11.90
N GLY A 213 9.14 26.23 -12.96
CA GLY A 213 10.24 26.56 -13.89
C GLY A 213 10.86 25.36 -14.61
N GLY A 214 10.14 24.24 -14.77
CA GLY A 214 10.67 23.01 -15.36
C GLY A 214 11.48 22.14 -14.38
N PHE A 215 11.42 22.43 -13.08
CA PHE A 215 12.04 21.63 -12.03
C PHE A 215 10.98 21.14 -11.06
N VAL A 216 11.13 19.90 -10.59
CA VAL A 216 10.43 19.39 -9.42
C VAL A 216 11.31 19.59 -8.20
N THR A 217 10.74 20.20 -7.16
CA THR A 217 11.35 20.31 -5.83
C THR A 217 10.56 19.45 -4.85
N ILE A 218 11.22 18.45 -4.28
CA ILE A 218 10.68 17.53 -3.28
C ILE A 218 11.34 17.84 -1.94
N THR A 219 10.54 18.02 -0.89
CA THR A 219 11.06 18.12 0.48
C THR A 219 10.56 16.95 1.31
N LEU A 220 11.43 16.42 2.15
CA LEU A 220 11.14 15.31 3.04
C LEU A 220 12.07 15.35 4.26
N ASP A 221 11.72 14.61 5.29
CA ASP A 221 12.58 14.45 6.46
C ASP A 221 13.78 13.56 6.14
N SER A 222 14.96 13.96 6.61
CA SER A 222 16.23 13.28 6.31
C SER A 222 16.29 11.85 6.82
N TRP A 223 15.65 11.53 7.95
CA TRP A 223 15.58 10.17 8.51
C TRP A 223 14.85 9.19 7.58
N LEU A 224 14.11 9.69 6.59
CA LEU A 224 13.55 8.85 5.54
C LEU A 224 14.63 8.31 4.60
N LEU A 225 15.82 8.91 4.57
CA LEU A 225 16.93 8.62 3.67
C LEU A 225 18.12 7.93 4.34
N PHE A 226 17.91 7.26 5.49
CA PHE A 226 18.95 6.37 6.03
C PHE A 226 19.29 5.25 5.07
N ASP A 227 20.58 4.90 5.03
CA ASP A 227 21.09 3.81 4.21
C ASP A 227 20.40 2.48 4.58
N PRO A 228 19.69 1.83 3.62
CA PRO A 228 19.08 0.52 3.85
C PRO A 228 20.06 -0.54 4.37
N ASP A 229 21.33 -0.50 3.95
CA ASP A 229 22.32 -1.48 4.38
C ASP A 229 22.64 -1.37 5.88
N LEU A 230 22.61 -0.15 6.43
CA LEU A 230 22.75 0.08 7.87
C LEU A 230 21.50 -0.34 8.65
N VAL A 231 20.32 -0.11 8.07
CA VAL A 231 19.03 -0.49 8.66
C VAL A 231 18.88 -2.02 8.75
N GLU A 232 19.35 -2.74 7.74
CA GLU A 232 19.24 -4.20 7.61
C GLU A 232 20.46 -4.94 8.17
N ALA A 233 21.45 -4.22 8.70
CA ALA A 233 22.67 -4.79 9.22
C ALA A 233 22.40 -5.86 10.30
N VAL A 234 23.13 -6.97 10.21
CA VAL A 234 23.09 -8.04 11.21
C VAL A 234 23.87 -7.58 12.45
N PRO A 235 23.28 -7.59 13.65
CA PRO A 235 23.99 -7.19 14.86
C PRO A 235 25.09 -8.23 15.17
N MET A 236 26.36 -7.85 15.02
CA MET A 236 27.48 -8.77 15.24
C MET A 236 27.81 -9.01 16.72
N SER A 237 27.56 -8.03 17.58
CA SER A 237 27.85 -8.12 19.02
C SER A 237 26.92 -7.28 19.87
N GLU A 238 26.58 -6.07 19.39
CA GLU A 238 25.64 -5.17 20.03
C GLU A 238 24.72 -4.55 18.98
N ILE A 239 23.47 -4.33 19.39
CA ILE A 239 22.52 -3.57 18.61
C ILE A 239 22.98 -2.11 18.64
N THR A 240 23.42 -1.61 17.49
CA THR A 240 23.90 -0.24 17.35
C THR A 240 22.85 0.59 16.63
N ALA A 241 22.40 1.67 17.28
CA ALA A 241 21.52 2.65 16.64
C ALA A 241 22.28 3.43 15.56
N ILE A 242 21.60 3.77 14.47
CA ILE A 242 22.15 4.62 13.41
C ILE A 242 22.40 6.01 13.98
N ASP A 243 23.58 6.59 13.72
CA ASP A 243 23.91 7.94 14.16
C ASP A 243 23.39 8.96 13.15
N ALA A 244 22.35 9.72 13.55
CA ALA A 244 21.75 10.72 12.67
C ALA A 244 22.68 11.90 12.33
N ASN A 245 23.80 12.07 13.03
CA ASN A 245 24.77 13.13 12.73
C ASN A 245 25.84 12.70 11.72
N ASP A 246 26.00 11.40 11.51
CA ASP A 246 26.96 10.89 10.56
C ASP A 246 26.42 11.03 9.13
N SER A 247 27.14 11.77 8.28
CA SER A 247 26.76 11.91 6.87
C SER A 247 26.75 10.57 6.13
N ASP A 248 27.59 9.63 6.57
CA ASP A 248 27.69 8.30 5.97
C ASP A 248 26.48 7.41 6.34
N SER A 249 25.63 7.85 7.28
CA SER A 249 24.37 7.17 7.59
C SER A 249 23.26 7.42 6.56
N TYR A 250 23.44 8.37 5.66
CA TYR A 250 22.44 8.75 4.65
C TYR A 250 22.82 8.27 3.26
N VAL A 251 21.81 7.96 2.44
CA VAL A 251 22.05 7.63 1.03
C VAL A 251 22.59 8.83 0.25
N THR A 252 23.52 8.58 -0.65
CA THR A 252 24.13 9.64 -1.48
C THR A 252 23.36 9.90 -2.78
N SER A 253 22.39 9.05 -3.10
CA SER A 253 21.59 9.13 -4.32
C SER A 253 20.18 8.56 -4.13
N VAL A 254 19.21 9.13 -4.84
CA VAL A 254 17.82 8.68 -4.89
C VAL A 254 17.27 8.79 -6.30
N GLU A 255 16.32 7.93 -6.67
CA GLU A 255 15.65 7.96 -7.97
C GLU A 255 14.31 8.70 -7.86
N VAL A 256 14.15 9.72 -8.70
CA VAL A 256 12.87 10.39 -8.91
C VAL A 256 12.17 9.69 -10.07
N ARG A 257 11.02 9.07 -9.80
CA ARG A 257 10.28 8.30 -10.80
C ARG A 257 8.86 8.82 -10.96
N ARG A 258 8.31 8.66 -12.15
CA ARG A 258 6.88 8.81 -12.42
C ARG A 258 6.20 7.47 -12.20
N GLU A 259 5.17 7.43 -11.36
CA GLU A 259 4.27 6.29 -11.21
C GLU A 259 2.93 6.63 -11.87
N TYR A 260 2.50 5.81 -12.83
CA TYR A 260 1.30 6.08 -13.63
C TYR A 260 0.62 4.79 -14.07
N THR A 261 -0.64 4.92 -14.52
CA THR A 261 -1.34 3.84 -15.20
C THR A 261 -0.90 3.77 -16.65
N ASP A 262 -0.22 2.70 -17.02
CA ASP A 262 0.17 2.42 -18.40
C ASP A 262 -1.02 1.88 -19.18
N PHE A 263 -1.41 2.66 -20.18
CA PHE A 263 -2.49 2.34 -21.10
C PHE A 263 -2.01 1.61 -22.36
N THR A 264 -0.70 1.43 -22.58
CA THR A 264 -0.18 0.66 -23.73
C THR A 264 -0.23 -0.84 -23.46
N GLN A 265 -0.28 -1.24 -22.19
CA GLN A 265 -0.45 -2.64 -21.78
C GLN A 265 -1.91 -3.03 -21.61
N ALA A 266 -2.20 -4.31 -21.89
CA ALA A 266 -3.56 -4.85 -21.82
C ALA A 266 -4.17 -4.68 -20.42
N SER A 267 -5.30 -3.96 -20.37
CA SER A 267 -6.10 -3.78 -19.14
C SER A 267 -6.99 -4.99 -18.84
N ALA A 268 -7.18 -5.89 -19.80
CA ALA A 268 -7.73 -7.22 -19.57
C ALA A 268 -7.11 -8.28 -20.47
N GLN A 269 -7.31 -9.54 -20.06
CA GLN A 269 -6.96 -10.72 -20.81
C GLN A 269 -8.16 -11.68 -20.76
N LEU A 270 -8.67 -12.01 -21.94
CA LEU A 270 -9.71 -13.00 -22.14
C LEU A 270 -9.10 -14.39 -22.11
N ILE A 271 -9.73 -15.33 -21.44
CA ILE A 271 -9.21 -16.68 -21.23
C ILE A 271 -10.29 -17.70 -21.61
N TRP A 272 -9.91 -18.67 -22.44
CA TRP A 272 -10.73 -19.79 -22.87
C TRP A 272 -10.09 -21.11 -22.47
N GLU A 273 -10.90 -22.01 -21.94
CA GLU A 273 -10.59 -23.43 -21.89
C GLU A 273 -10.46 -23.97 -23.32
N ARG A 274 -9.42 -24.76 -23.54
CA ARG A 274 -9.23 -25.38 -24.85
C ARG A 274 -10.34 -26.41 -25.04
N GLN A 275 -11.08 -26.30 -26.15
CA GLN A 275 -12.00 -27.37 -26.51
C GLN A 275 -11.19 -28.63 -26.82
N PRO A 276 -11.65 -29.82 -26.40
CA PRO A 276 -11.07 -31.06 -26.90
C PRO A 276 -11.14 -30.98 -28.42
N ALA A 277 -9.99 -31.03 -29.09
CA ALA A 277 -9.87 -30.71 -30.50
C ALA A 277 -10.98 -31.39 -31.31
N GLU A 278 -11.63 -30.64 -32.20
CA GLU A 278 -12.68 -31.15 -33.11
C GLU A 278 -12.19 -32.30 -33.99
N THR A 279 -10.88 -32.57 -34.02
CA THR A 279 -10.27 -33.75 -34.62
C THR A 279 -10.42 -34.99 -33.74
N TRP A 280 -11.65 -35.51 -33.67
CA TRP A 280 -11.86 -36.93 -33.38
C TRP A 280 -11.16 -37.79 -34.46
N PRO A 281 -10.46 -38.91 -34.13
CA PRO A 281 -10.39 -39.60 -32.84
C PRO A 281 -8.93 -39.79 -32.34
N GLN A 282 -8.06 -38.78 -32.42
CA GLN A 282 -6.67 -38.97 -32.04
C GLN A 282 -6.21 -38.05 -30.90
N VAL A 283 -5.95 -38.72 -29.77
CA VAL A 283 -5.06 -38.34 -28.67
C VAL A 283 -5.64 -37.45 -27.57
N PHE A 284 -6.48 -38.07 -26.73
CA PHE A 284 -6.73 -37.64 -25.33
C PHE A 284 -5.52 -37.85 -24.39
N SER A 285 -4.39 -38.37 -24.90
CA SER A 285 -3.18 -38.55 -24.09
C SER A 285 -2.22 -37.39 -24.32
N CYS A 286 -2.22 -36.38 -23.44
CA CYS A 286 -0.96 -35.65 -23.27
C CYS A 286 0.08 -36.67 -22.79
N THR A 287 1.14 -36.87 -23.58
CA THR A 287 2.20 -37.84 -23.27
C THR A 287 2.85 -37.54 -21.92
N SER A 288 2.73 -36.29 -21.45
CA SER A 288 2.93 -35.90 -20.05
C SER A 288 1.94 -34.78 -19.69
N CYS A 289 1.11 -35.01 -18.67
CA CYS A 289 0.31 -33.94 -18.06
C CYS A 289 1.20 -33.18 -17.06
N GLY A 290 1.14 -31.84 -17.07
CA GLY A 290 1.91 -30.99 -16.15
C GLY A 290 3.34 -30.62 -16.60
N GLY A 291 3.73 -30.95 -17.83
CA GLY A 291 5.00 -30.50 -18.43
C GLY A 291 4.85 -29.24 -19.29
N THR A 292 5.94 -28.48 -19.45
CA THR A 292 6.05 -27.37 -20.42
C THR A 292 5.84 -27.93 -21.83
N GLY A 293 4.83 -27.42 -22.55
CA GLY A 293 4.55 -27.81 -23.93
C GLY A 293 3.35 -28.75 -24.15
N CYS A 294 2.64 -29.20 -23.11
CA CYS A 294 1.31 -29.81 -23.32
C CYS A 294 0.29 -28.71 -23.62
N GLU A 295 0.17 -28.34 -24.89
CA GLU A 295 -0.79 -27.31 -25.32
C GLU A 295 -2.25 -27.68 -24.97
N VAL A 296 -2.57 -28.96 -24.74
CA VAL A 296 -3.93 -29.41 -24.38
C VAL A 296 -4.29 -28.97 -22.96
N CYS A 297 -3.30 -28.87 -22.07
CA CYS A 297 -3.51 -28.41 -20.69
C CYS A 297 -3.33 -26.89 -20.53
N SER A 298 -2.98 -26.14 -21.59
CA SER A 298 -2.88 -24.68 -21.53
C SER A 298 -4.19 -24.01 -21.93
N MET A 299 -4.59 -22.97 -21.18
CA MET A 299 -5.69 -22.09 -21.56
C MET A 299 -5.26 -21.19 -22.72
N ILE A 300 -6.18 -20.92 -23.64
CA ILE A 300 -5.98 -19.93 -24.71
C ILE A 300 -6.24 -18.56 -24.09
N SER A 301 -5.33 -17.61 -24.30
CA SER A 301 -5.51 -16.23 -23.81
C SER A 301 -5.36 -15.21 -24.94
N GLN A 302 -6.09 -14.10 -24.83
CA GLN A 302 -6.03 -12.98 -25.78
C GLN A 302 -6.12 -11.66 -25.01
N ASP A 303 -5.30 -10.70 -25.40
CA ASP A 303 -5.30 -9.37 -24.80
C ASP A 303 -6.55 -8.58 -25.20
N ALA A 304 -6.97 -7.71 -24.29
CA ALA A 304 -8.17 -6.92 -24.42
C ALA A 304 -8.08 -5.60 -23.66
N CYS A 305 -8.93 -4.65 -24.06
CA CYS A 305 -9.08 -3.37 -23.37
C CYS A 305 -10.42 -3.32 -22.61
N VAL A 306 -10.40 -2.76 -21.41
CA VAL A 306 -11.58 -2.60 -20.54
C VAL A 306 -12.11 -1.18 -20.62
N THR A 307 -13.44 -1.06 -20.55
CA THR A 307 -14.12 0.23 -20.40
C THR A 307 -14.77 0.30 -19.03
N ILE A 308 -14.77 1.46 -18.37
CA ILE A 308 -15.43 1.63 -17.07
C ILE A 308 -16.91 1.95 -17.33
N LYS A 309 -17.83 1.07 -16.91
CA LYS A 309 -19.28 1.30 -17.05
C LYS A 309 -19.87 2.03 -15.85
N ASN A 310 -19.45 1.65 -14.65
CA ASN A 310 -19.83 2.31 -13.41
C ASN A 310 -18.66 2.22 -12.43
N ALA A 311 -17.92 3.33 -12.31
CA ALA A 311 -16.78 3.47 -11.42
C ALA A 311 -17.15 3.16 -9.95
N GLU A 312 -18.22 3.77 -9.45
CA GLU A 312 -18.65 3.68 -8.04
C GLU A 312 -19.00 2.28 -7.57
N ASN A 313 -19.50 1.44 -8.47
CA ASN A 313 -19.93 0.07 -8.17
C ASN A 313 -18.94 -1.00 -8.65
N GLY A 314 -17.84 -0.61 -9.28
CA GLY A 314 -16.86 -1.54 -9.84
C GLY A 314 -17.37 -2.33 -11.05
N PHE A 315 -18.29 -1.77 -11.84
CA PHE A 315 -18.70 -2.42 -13.09
C PHE A 315 -17.78 -2.00 -14.23
N LEU A 316 -17.06 -2.98 -14.74
CA LEU A 316 -16.25 -2.86 -15.94
C LEU A 316 -17.04 -3.41 -17.11
N GLY A 317 -17.15 -2.62 -18.18
CA GLY A 317 -17.53 -3.11 -19.50
C GLY A 317 -16.48 -4.10 -19.99
N PRO A 318 -16.89 -5.13 -20.73
CA PRO A 318 -15.97 -6.21 -21.04
C PRO A 318 -14.84 -5.70 -21.90
N ALA A 319 -13.67 -6.23 -21.56
CA ALA A 319 -12.62 -6.64 -22.44
C ALA A 319 -13.12 -6.90 -23.89
N VAL A 320 -12.99 -5.91 -24.76
CA VAL A 320 -13.05 -6.18 -26.21
C VAL A 320 -11.66 -6.62 -26.60
N ALA A 321 -11.57 -7.79 -27.25
CA ALA A 321 -10.31 -8.25 -27.83
C ALA A 321 -9.72 -7.12 -28.66
N ALA A 322 -8.50 -6.72 -28.32
CA ALA A 322 -7.86 -5.57 -28.91
C ALA A 322 -6.35 -5.74 -28.84
N THR A 323 -5.66 -5.12 -29.78
CA THR A 323 -4.20 -5.04 -29.81
C THR A 323 -3.80 -3.57 -29.76
N TYR A 324 -2.78 -3.25 -28.97
CA TYR A 324 -2.24 -1.90 -28.94
C TYR A 324 -1.41 -1.66 -30.20
N ASP A 325 -1.79 -0.64 -30.98
CA ASP A 325 -1.01 -0.16 -32.10
C ASP A 325 -0.09 0.97 -31.61
N SER A 326 1.22 0.73 -31.70
CA SER A 326 2.24 1.71 -31.29
C SER A 326 2.40 2.87 -32.26
N ASP A 327 2.02 2.71 -33.52
CA ASP A 327 2.15 3.75 -34.54
C ASP A 327 1.00 4.77 -34.41
N ASP A 328 -0.21 4.29 -34.10
CA ASP A 328 -1.40 5.11 -33.89
C ASP A 328 -1.67 5.47 -32.41
N GLU A 329 -0.83 4.98 -31.49
CA GLU A 329 -0.94 5.14 -30.03
C GLU A 329 -2.34 4.80 -29.47
N ARG A 330 -2.99 3.77 -30.01
CA ARG A 330 -4.36 3.41 -29.64
C ARG A 330 -4.61 1.92 -29.64
N TRP A 331 -5.64 1.50 -28.89
CA TRP A 331 -6.15 0.13 -28.95
C TRP A 331 -7.04 -0.07 -30.17
N GLU A 332 -6.65 -0.98 -31.04
CA GLU A 332 -7.44 -1.39 -32.19
C GLU A 332 -8.21 -2.67 -31.89
N LYS A 333 -9.50 -2.67 -32.24
CA LYS A 333 -10.37 -3.81 -32.03
C LYS A 333 -9.93 -4.98 -32.91
N THR A 334 -9.74 -6.15 -32.30
CA THR A 334 -9.49 -7.41 -33.01
C THR A 334 -10.67 -8.37 -32.86
N SER A 335 -10.78 -9.31 -33.79
CA SER A 335 -11.72 -10.43 -33.63
C SER A 335 -11.26 -11.36 -32.49
N PRO A 336 -12.19 -11.90 -31.69
CA PRO A 336 -11.85 -12.94 -30.71
C PRO A 336 -11.18 -14.14 -31.39
N THR A 337 -10.11 -14.68 -30.79
CA THR A 337 -9.40 -15.86 -31.31
C THR A 337 -10.31 -17.10 -31.34
N GLN A 338 -11.26 -17.17 -30.41
CA GLN A 338 -12.26 -18.23 -30.33
C GLN A 338 -13.63 -17.66 -30.67
N CYS A 339 -14.38 -18.34 -31.54
CA CYS A 339 -15.74 -17.95 -31.95
C CYS A 339 -16.80 -18.19 -30.85
N ARG A 340 -16.44 -18.00 -29.58
CA ARG A 340 -17.30 -18.16 -28.40
C ARG A 340 -16.91 -17.17 -27.31
N GLU A 341 -17.80 -16.95 -26.35
CA GLU A 341 -17.49 -16.17 -25.15
C GLU A 341 -16.30 -16.76 -24.38
N PRO A 342 -15.44 -15.92 -23.79
CA PRO A 342 -14.39 -16.36 -22.88
C PRO A 342 -15.01 -17.00 -21.64
N ASP A 343 -14.31 -17.96 -21.04
CA ASP A 343 -14.76 -18.60 -19.80
C ASP A 343 -14.40 -17.72 -18.59
N GLN A 344 -13.24 -17.05 -18.67
CA GLN A 344 -12.73 -16.17 -17.64
C GLN A 344 -12.17 -14.88 -18.25
N VAL A 345 -12.15 -13.84 -17.44
CA VAL A 345 -11.47 -12.59 -17.77
C VAL A 345 -10.58 -12.19 -16.60
N LYS A 346 -9.33 -11.93 -16.93
CA LYS A 346 -8.33 -11.37 -16.01
C LYS A 346 -8.25 -9.87 -16.25
N VAL A 347 -8.35 -9.05 -15.22
CA VAL A 347 -8.34 -7.59 -15.34
C VAL A 347 -7.25 -6.94 -14.50
N TRP A 348 -6.79 -5.79 -14.98
CA TRP A 348 -5.88 -4.88 -14.28
C TRP A 348 -6.50 -3.50 -14.25
N TYR A 349 -6.59 -2.92 -13.05
CA TYR A 349 -7.23 -1.62 -12.87
C TYR A 349 -6.71 -0.92 -11.61
N TYR A 350 -6.87 0.39 -11.59
CA TYR A 350 -6.59 1.26 -10.46
C TYR A 350 -7.91 1.61 -9.77
N CYS A 351 -8.03 1.33 -8.48
CA CYS A 351 -9.25 1.59 -7.71
C CYS A 351 -8.95 2.07 -6.30
N GLY A 352 -9.94 2.67 -5.67
CA GLY A 352 -9.87 3.14 -4.30
C GLY A 352 -10.57 4.49 -4.16
N ASP A 353 -10.57 5.00 -2.94
CA ASP A 353 -11.13 6.31 -2.65
C ASP A 353 -10.08 7.39 -2.63
N TYR A 354 -10.44 8.60 -3.05
CA TYR A 354 -9.58 9.76 -2.91
C TYR A 354 -10.01 10.60 -1.72
N SER A 355 -9.06 11.00 -0.89
CA SER A 355 -9.32 11.95 0.19
C SER A 355 -9.80 13.30 -0.38
N GLN A 356 -10.64 14.00 0.39
CA GLN A 356 -11.08 15.35 0.00
C GLN A 356 -9.90 16.34 -0.17
N PRO A 357 -8.88 16.34 0.72
CA PRO A 357 -7.68 17.15 0.49
C PRO A 357 -6.96 16.84 -0.83
N TRP A 358 -6.90 15.57 -1.24
CA TRP A 358 -6.33 15.20 -2.53
C TRP A 358 -7.14 15.74 -3.70
N LEU A 359 -8.48 15.62 -3.66
CA LEU A 359 -9.36 16.16 -4.70
C LEU A 359 -9.27 17.68 -4.83
N ARG A 360 -8.92 18.38 -3.74
CA ARG A 360 -8.67 19.83 -3.74
C ARG A 360 -7.25 20.22 -4.16
N GLY A 361 -6.37 19.25 -4.40
CA GLY A 361 -4.95 19.51 -4.71
C GLY A 361 -4.14 20.06 -3.54
N GLU A 362 -4.60 19.87 -2.30
CA GLU A 362 -3.88 20.33 -1.09
C GLU A 362 -2.75 19.37 -0.69
N THR A 363 -2.85 18.11 -1.08
CA THR A 363 -1.87 17.07 -0.75
C THR A 363 -1.85 16.01 -1.83
N CYS A 364 -0.67 15.44 -2.07
CA CYS A 364 -0.52 14.25 -2.90
C CYS A 364 -0.70 12.93 -2.12
N ASN A 365 -1.02 12.98 -0.82
CA ASN A 365 -1.39 11.77 -0.08
C ASN A 365 -2.89 11.48 -0.30
N PRO A 366 -3.24 10.40 -1.02
CA PRO A 366 -4.63 10.12 -1.33
C PRO A 366 -5.38 9.49 -0.14
N LEU A 367 -4.69 9.03 0.91
CA LEU A 367 -5.29 8.42 2.09
C LEU A 367 -5.87 9.49 3.03
N ASP A 368 -7.16 9.37 3.36
CA ASP A 368 -7.81 10.27 4.33
C ASP A 368 -7.27 10.05 5.76
N ASN A 369 -7.07 11.13 6.52
CA ASN A 369 -6.54 11.06 7.89
C ASN A 369 -7.42 10.22 8.84
N THR A 370 -8.73 10.22 8.66
CA THR A 370 -9.64 9.38 9.47
C THR A 370 -9.41 7.91 9.17
N MET A 371 -9.26 7.59 7.87
CA MET A 371 -9.01 6.24 7.41
C MET A 371 -7.62 5.75 7.83
N ALA A 372 -6.60 6.60 7.74
CA ALA A 372 -5.26 6.34 8.26
C ALA A 372 -5.28 5.99 9.76
N ARG A 373 -6.03 6.74 10.58
CA ARG A 373 -6.19 6.44 12.01
C ARG A 373 -6.94 5.13 12.25
N MET A 374 -7.94 4.80 11.44
CA MET A 374 -8.66 3.52 11.55
C MET A 374 -7.75 2.34 11.21
N ILE A 375 -6.99 2.43 10.13
CA ILE A 375 -5.98 1.41 9.75
C ILE A 375 -4.95 1.26 10.88
N ALA A 376 -4.40 2.37 11.37
CA ALA A 376 -3.43 2.35 12.46
C ALA A 376 -4.00 1.74 13.75
N THR A 377 -5.24 2.09 14.11
CA THR A 377 -5.95 1.54 15.29
C THR A 377 -6.16 0.03 15.16
N LEU A 378 -6.61 -0.42 13.98
CA LEU A 378 -6.86 -1.82 13.72
C LEU A 378 -5.54 -2.63 13.76
N ALA A 379 -4.50 -2.13 13.09
CA ALA A 379 -3.17 -2.74 13.10
C ALA A 379 -2.61 -2.83 14.53
N MET A 380 -2.63 -1.72 15.27
CA MET A 380 -2.15 -1.64 16.65
C MET A 380 -2.87 -2.62 17.57
N SER A 381 -4.19 -2.77 17.40
CA SER A 381 -4.99 -3.72 18.18
C SER A 381 -4.63 -5.18 17.96
N ARG A 382 -3.93 -5.52 16.87
CA ARG A 382 -3.59 -6.89 16.46
C ARG A 382 -2.13 -7.27 16.64
N LEU A 383 -1.27 -6.30 16.95
CA LEU A 383 0.13 -6.56 17.26
C LEU A 383 0.21 -7.54 18.44
N GLN A 384 1.10 -8.53 18.33
CA GLN A 384 1.20 -9.61 19.32
C GLN A 384 2.05 -9.20 20.52
N SER A 385 3.09 -8.40 20.25
CA SER A 385 4.04 -7.96 21.26
C SER A 385 3.78 -6.50 21.61
N THR A 386 3.92 -6.18 22.90
CA THR A 386 4.11 -4.81 23.34
C THR A 386 5.53 -4.38 22.96
N PRO A 387 5.72 -3.23 22.31
CA PRO A 387 7.06 -2.68 22.20
C PRO A 387 7.58 -2.43 23.63
N ASP A 388 8.87 -2.70 23.88
CA ASP A 388 9.54 -2.40 25.16
C ASP A 388 9.72 -0.88 25.31
N THR A 389 8.59 -0.19 25.46
CA THR A 389 8.55 1.24 25.70
C THR A 389 8.16 1.45 27.15
N SER A 390 9.10 1.92 27.94
CA SER A 390 8.83 2.54 29.23
C SER A 390 8.08 3.86 28.97
N GLY A 391 6.74 3.83 28.98
CA GLY A 391 5.93 5.04 28.81
C GLY A 391 4.49 4.79 28.40
N GLY A 392 3.77 5.88 28.08
CA GLY A 392 2.32 5.84 27.80
C GLY A 392 1.90 5.00 26.58
N LEU A 393 2.82 4.59 25.70
CA LEU A 393 2.50 3.72 24.56
C LEU A 393 2.05 2.32 25.02
N SER A 394 2.66 1.76 26.07
CA SER A 394 2.27 0.45 26.59
C SER A 394 0.84 0.49 27.17
N GLU A 395 0.50 1.55 27.90
CA GLU A 395 -0.85 1.78 28.41
C GLU A 395 -1.87 1.95 27.27
N ILE A 396 -1.51 2.69 26.23
CA ILE A 396 -2.33 2.85 25.03
C ILE A 396 -2.53 1.51 24.32
N LEU A 397 -1.48 0.71 24.16
CA LEU A 397 -1.57 -0.61 23.52
C LEU A 397 -2.47 -1.54 24.34
N GLU A 398 -2.25 -1.63 25.65
CA GLU A 398 -3.07 -2.44 26.56
C GLU A 398 -4.55 -2.04 26.48
N TYR A 399 -4.83 -0.74 26.40
CA TYR A 399 -6.18 -0.22 26.21
C TYR A 399 -6.83 -0.70 24.90
N TRP A 400 -6.08 -0.74 23.80
CA TRP A 400 -6.60 -1.21 22.50
C TRP A 400 -6.67 -2.72 22.37
N HIS A 401 -5.79 -3.45 23.06
CA HIS A 401 -5.73 -4.91 23.11
C HIS A 401 -6.80 -5.53 23.98
N ARG A 402 -7.29 -4.80 24.99
CA ARG A 402 -8.33 -5.30 25.90
C ARG A 402 -9.53 -5.84 25.11
N ASP A 403 -9.80 -7.12 25.31
CA ASP A 403 -10.93 -7.80 24.72
C ASP A 403 -12.21 -7.34 25.42
N THR A 404 -13.19 -6.90 24.62
CA THR A 404 -14.47 -6.45 25.16
C THR A 404 -15.42 -7.61 25.46
N ALA A 405 -15.16 -8.80 24.92
CA ALA A 405 -15.93 -10.01 25.21
C ALA A 405 -15.46 -10.74 26.48
N GLU A 406 -14.34 -10.32 27.08
CA GLU A 406 -13.78 -10.97 28.25
C GLU A 406 -14.64 -10.72 29.49
N THR A 407 -15.03 -11.82 30.17
CA THR A 407 -15.68 -11.78 31.48
C THR A 407 -14.66 -12.17 32.54
N LEU A 408 -14.03 -11.18 33.17
CA LEU A 408 -13.15 -11.40 34.31
C LEU A 408 -13.91 -11.25 35.63
N GLU A 409 -13.45 -11.96 36.65
CA GLU A 409 -13.98 -11.84 38.01
C GLU A 409 -13.76 -10.41 38.52
N GLY A 410 -14.84 -9.62 38.63
CA GLY A 410 -14.80 -8.22 39.05
C GLY A 410 -14.99 -7.17 37.94
N SER A 411 -14.98 -7.56 36.66
CA SER A 411 -15.36 -6.66 35.55
C SER A 411 -16.12 -7.40 34.46
N THR A 412 -17.43 -7.15 34.38
CA THR A 412 -18.26 -7.61 33.26
C THR A 412 -18.53 -6.44 32.32
N VAL A 413 -18.07 -6.56 31.08
CA VAL A 413 -18.44 -5.63 30.01
C VAL A 413 -19.65 -6.21 29.28
N PHE A 414 -20.75 -5.46 29.22
CA PHE A 414 -21.88 -5.85 28.39
C PHE A 414 -21.53 -5.63 26.92
N THR A 415 -21.31 -6.71 26.19
CA THR A 415 -20.98 -6.68 24.76
C THR A 415 -22.23 -6.96 23.94
N PRO A 416 -22.77 -5.95 23.23
CA PRO A 416 -23.99 -6.15 22.47
C PRO A 416 -23.78 -7.10 21.28
N PRO A 417 -24.84 -7.79 20.80
CA PRO A 417 -24.71 -8.83 19.78
C PRO A 417 -24.13 -8.36 18.44
N ASP A 418 -24.29 -7.09 18.10
CA ASP A 418 -23.70 -6.46 16.91
C ASP A 418 -22.16 -6.46 16.96
N VAL A 419 -21.60 -6.27 18.15
CA VAL A 419 -20.15 -6.31 18.39
C VAL A 419 -19.64 -7.75 18.32
N LEU A 420 -20.41 -8.73 18.78
CA LEU A 420 -20.04 -10.16 18.63
C LEU A 420 -20.07 -10.62 17.17
N ALA A 421 -20.83 -9.93 16.31
CA ALA A 421 -20.85 -10.16 14.87
C ALA A 421 -19.77 -9.35 14.11
N ASN A 422 -18.88 -8.65 14.81
CA ASN A 422 -17.80 -7.89 14.19
C ASN A 422 -16.83 -8.81 13.44
N PRO A 423 -16.64 -8.65 12.11
CA PRO A 423 -15.71 -9.49 11.35
C PRO A 423 -14.24 -9.27 11.72
N PHE A 424 -13.90 -8.15 12.38
CA PHE A 424 -12.52 -7.85 12.73
C PHE A 424 -12.06 -8.50 14.03
N GLY A 425 -12.99 -8.84 14.93
CA GLY A 425 -12.72 -9.37 16.27
C GLY A 425 -13.38 -8.53 17.39
N THR A 426 -13.07 -8.86 18.65
CA THR A 426 -13.72 -8.30 19.85
C THR A 426 -12.81 -7.36 20.64
N ARG A 427 -11.57 -7.12 20.19
CA ARG A 427 -10.66 -6.17 20.86
C ARG A 427 -11.18 -4.75 20.71
N ARG A 428 -10.91 -3.90 21.71
CA ARG A 428 -11.46 -2.54 21.76
C ARG A 428 -11.18 -1.72 20.49
N GLY A 429 -9.98 -1.83 19.92
CA GLY A 429 -9.63 -1.16 18.67
C GLY A 429 -10.44 -1.65 17.47
N GLU A 430 -10.58 -2.97 17.33
CA GLU A 430 -11.37 -3.62 16.28
C GLU A 430 -12.84 -3.20 16.33
N VAL A 431 -13.42 -3.14 17.53
CA VAL A 431 -14.80 -2.72 17.76
C VAL A 431 -15.00 -1.24 17.41
N MET A 432 -14.06 -0.37 17.76
CA MET A 432 -14.14 1.05 17.43
C MET A 432 -14.12 1.28 15.91
N VAL A 433 -13.21 0.60 15.21
CA VAL A 433 -13.08 0.70 13.75
C VAL A 433 -14.35 0.17 13.09
N TYR A 434 -14.85 -1.01 13.51
CA TYR A 434 -16.10 -1.57 13.01
C TYR A 434 -17.28 -0.61 13.15
N LYS A 435 -17.49 -0.03 14.34
CA LYS A 435 -18.59 0.92 14.57
C LYS A 435 -18.48 2.16 13.68
N THR A 436 -17.26 2.62 13.40
CA THR A 436 -17.02 3.78 12.55
C THR A 436 -17.33 3.45 11.09
N LEU A 437 -16.83 2.31 10.59
CA LEU A 437 -17.06 1.87 9.22
C LEU A 437 -18.53 1.50 8.96
N SER A 438 -19.22 0.88 9.91
CA SER A 438 -20.66 0.58 9.81
C SER A 438 -21.48 1.86 9.63
N LYS A 439 -21.18 2.93 10.40
CA LYS A 439 -21.82 4.24 10.23
C LYS A 439 -21.54 4.86 8.87
N MET A 440 -20.32 4.72 8.35
CA MET A 440 -19.97 5.20 7.00
C MET A 440 -20.75 4.44 5.91
N ARG A 441 -20.88 3.12 6.07
CA ARG A 441 -21.62 2.26 5.15
C ARG A 441 -23.13 2.58 5.12
N GLU A 442 -23.74 2.77 6.28
CA GLU A 442 -25.16 3.17 6.40
C GLU A 442 -25.44 4.51 5.71
N ARG A 443 -24.57 5.51 5.91
CA ARG A 443 -24.70 6.81 5.23
C ARG A 443 -24.63 6.67 3.71
N LYS A 444 -23.73 5.83 3.19
CA LYS A 444 -23.63 5.59 1.74
C LYS A 444 -24.89 4.94 1.16
N LEU A 445 -25.48 3.98 1.88
CA LEU A 445 -26.73 3.33 1.47
C LEU A 445 -27.90 4.32 1.44
N GLN A 446 -28.00 5.22 2.43
CA GLN A 446 -29.03 6.26 2.45
C GLN A 446 -28.91 7.22 1.25
N ILE A 447 -27.70 7.66 0.92
CA ILE A 447 -27.48 8.54 -0.25
C ILE A 447 -27.82 7.82 -1.55
N SER A 448 -27.43 6.54 -1.67
CA SER A 448 -27.71 5.74 -2.87
C SER A 448 -29.20 5.48 -3.06
N ALA A 449 -29.96 5.28 -1.98
CA ALA A 449 -31.40 5.06 -2.03
C ALA A 449 -32.19 6.33 -2.36
N VAL A 450 -31.64 7.53 -2.12
CA VAL A 450 -32.25 8.80 -2.52
C VAL A 450 -31.94 9.15 -3.98
N ALA A 451 -30.82 8.65 -4.52
CA ALA A 451 -30.40 8.91 -5.89
C ALA A 451 -31.01 7.93 -6.93
N ALA A 452 -31.52 6.78 -6.48
CA ALA A 452 -32.22 5.79 -7.30
C ALA A 452 -33.74 6.04 -7.27
#